data_AF-A0A4Y1ZEB2-F1
#
_entry.id   AF-A0A4Y1ZEB2-F1
#
_cell.length_a   1.000
_cell.length_b   1.000
_cell.length_c   1.000
_cell.angle_alpha   90.00
_cell.angle_beta   90.00
_cell.angle_gamma   90.00
#
_symmetry.space_group_name_H-M   'P 1'
#
loop_
_entity.id
_entity.type
_entity.pdbx_description
1 polymer ?
#
loop_
_entity_poly.entity_id
_entity_poly.type
_entity_poly.pdbx_seq_one_letter_code
_entity_poly.pdbx_strand_id
1 'polypeptide(L)'
;MNEDAFADKKLIGFSLGPVVGALLSFVTIPVTTYFISPEEYGKASMFLLFQTIAGTFLFFGIDQAYTREYHEVDDKTQLFQNALLLPFALAMIVFLCALLVPEPLSLLLFGQADARWPTLLFGLMTVFIVLERFMMLSIRMQEKAFEYSLLAINVKAAVLLLTLFFIASFAAIFNGCLRCLIRANHWRPLAVLALPRAA
;
A
#
# COMPACT_ATOMS: atom_id res chain seq x y z
N MET A 1 -26.74 -31.39 16.43
CA MET A 1 -25.87 -30.28 16.83
C MET A 1 -25.24 -29.78 15.53
N ASN A 2 -25.74 -28.64 15.02
CA ASN A 2 -25.76 -28.31 13.59
C ASN A 2 -24.39 -28.09 12.95
N GLU A 3 -24.05 -28.90 11.95
CA GLU A 3 -22.95 -28.62 11.00
C GLU A 3 -23.18 -27.28 10.27
N ASP A 4 -24.43 -26.95 9.96
CA ASP A 4 -24.83 -25.71 9.27
C ASP A 4 -24.40 -24.45 10.05
N ALA A 5 -24.59 -24.46 11.37
CA ALA A 5 -24.21 -23.33 12.23
C ALA A 5 -22.69 -23.17 12.38
N PHE A 6 -21.92 -24.22 12.11
CA PHE A 6 -20.46 -24.18 12.15
C PHE A 6 -19.87 -23.71 10.81
N ALA A 7 -20.47 -24.14 9.70
CA ALA A 7 -20.15 -23.67 8.36
C ALA A 7 -20.41 -22.16 8.22
N ASP A 8 -21.56 -21.67 8.69
CA ASP A 8 -21.90 -20.24 8.66
C ASP A 8 -20.89 -19.39 9.43
N LYS A 9 -20.44 -19.85 10.61
CA LYS A 9 -19.44 -19.13 11.42
C LYS A 9 -18.08 -19.03 10.72
N LYS A 10 -17.65 -20.09 10.02
CA LYS A 10 -16.39 -20.06 9.24
C LYS A 10 -16.51 -19.13 8.04
N LEU A 11 -17.61 -19.19 7.30
CA LEU A 11 -17.85 -18.31 6.15
C LEU A 11 -17.89 -16.84 6.55
N ILE A 12 -18.65 -16.49 7.59
CA ILE A 12 -18.70 -15.13 8.15
C ILE A 12 -17.31 -14.70 8.61
N GLY A 13 -16.56 -15.61 9.25
CA GLY A 13 -15.19 -15.37 9.69
C GLY A 13 -14.24 -15.01 8.55
N PHE A 14 -14.32 -15.70 7.41
CA PHE A 14 -13.48 -15.41 6.23
C PHE A 14 -13.93 -14.18 5.44
N SER A 15 -15.23 -13.87 5.44
CA SER A 15 -15.77 -12.69 4.77
C SER A 15 -15.55 -11.39 5.55
N LEU A 16 -15.38 -11.46 6.88
CA LEU A 16 -15.21 -10.28 7.74
C LEU A 16 -14.00 -9.44 7.33
N GLY A 17 -12.84 -10.07 7.10
CA GLY A 17 -11.61 -9.39 6.71
C GLY A 17 -11.78 -8.54 5.44
N PRO A 18 -12.17 -9.14 4.30
CA PRO A 18 -12.45 -8.41 3.06
C PRO A 18 -13.54 -7.34 3.19
N VAL A 19 -14.64 -7.61 3.90
CA VAL A 19 -15.74 -6.65 4.08
C VAL A 19 -15.29 -5.43 4.87
N VAL A 20 -14.66 -5.64 6.03
CA VAL A 20 -14.14 -4.54 6.84
C VAL A 20 -13.02 -3.81 6.10
N GLY A 21 -12.14 -4.53 5.40
CA GLY A 21 -11.09 -3.94 4.57
C GLY A 21 -11.64 -3.07 3.43
N ALA A 22 -12.76 -3.47 2.82
CA ALA A 22 -13.46 -2.67 1.83
C ALA A 22 -14.09 -1.41 2.43
N LEU A 23 -14.70 -1.49 3.62
CA LEU A 23 -15.22 -0.32 4.35
C LEU A 23 -14.10 0.68 4.69
N LEU A 24 -12.96 0.18 5.17
CA LEU A 24 -11.79 1.02 5.45
C LEU A 24 -11.29 1.70 4.18
N SER A 25 -11.17 0.96 3.08
CA SER A 25 -10.74 1.49 1.79
C SER A 25 -11.74 2.53 1.23
N PHE A 26 -13.04 2.30 1.44
CA PHE A 26 -14.10 3.24 1.08
C PHE A 26 -13.98 4.57 1.82
N VAL A 27 -13.59 4.57 3.09
CA VAL A 27 -13.32 5.79 3.86
C VAL A 27 -12.01 6.47 3.44
N THR A 28 -10.99 5.69 3.06
CA THR A 28 -9.71 6.23 2.58
C THR A 28 -9.86 7.06 1.29
N ILE A 29 -10.75 6.68 0.39
CA ILE A 29 -10.94 7.38 -0.90
C ILE A 29 -11.35 8.86 -0.74
N PRO A 30 -12.44 9.23 -0.03
CA PRO A 30 -12.82 10.63 0.12
C PRO A 30 -11.79 11.44 0.91
N VAL A 31 -11.11 10.82 1.89
CA VAL A 31 -10.01 11.44 2.63
C VAL A 31 -8.86 11.79 1.68
N THR A 32 -8.37 10.82 0.91
CA THR A 32 -7.25 11.06 -0.02
C THR A 32 -7.61 12.02 -1.15
N THR A 33 -8.83 11.92 -1.71
CA THR A 33 -9.29 12.78 -2.82
C THR A 33 -9.51 14.23 -2.40
N TYR A 34 -9.85 14.50 -1.12
CA TYR A 34 -10.02 15.86 -0.62
C TYR A 34 -8.68 16.60 -0.42
N PHE A 35 -7.65 15.89 0.05
CA PHE A 35 -6.36 16.50 0.41
C PHE A 35 -5.31 16.49 -0.72
N ILE A 36 -5.47 15.64 -1.73
CA ILE A 36 -4.49 15.47 -2.82
C ILE A 36 -5.02 16.10 -4.11
N SER A 37 -4.15 16.79 -4.86
CA SER A 37 -4.53 17.34 -6.15
C SER A 37 -4.88 16.22 -7.16
N PRO A 38 -5.80 16.46 -8.11
CA PRO A 38 -6.18 15.44 -9.09
C PRO A 38 -5.00 14.88 -9.90
N GLU A 39 -3.99 15.71 -10.20
CA GLU A 39 -2.80 15.29 -10.94
C GLU A 39 -1.95 14.28 -10.15
N GLU A 40 -1.68 14.56 -8.88
CA GLU A 40 -0.89 13.67 -8.02
C GLU A 40 -1.66 12.39 -7.69
N TYR A 41 -2.98 12.50 -7.48
CA TYR A 41 -3.85 11.34 -7.30
C TYR A 41 -3.87 10.43 -8.55
N GLY A 42 -3.80 11.02 -9.75
CA GLY A 42 -3.68 10.28 -11.02
C GLY A 42 -2.38 9.47 -11.09
N LYS A 43 -1.24 10.06 -10.71
CA LYS A 43 0.06 9.36 -10.65
C LYS A 43 0.04 8.20 -9.66
N ALA A 44 -0.54 8.41 -8.47
CA ALA A 44 -0.70 7.36 -7.46
C ALA A 44 -1.65 6.24 -7.94
N SER A 45 -2.72 6.58 -8.65
CA SER A 45 -3.66 5.61 -9.21
C SER A 45 -2.98 4.75 -10.29
N MET A 46 -2.16 5.36 -11.16
CA MET A 46 -1.35 4.63 -12.13
C MET A 46 -0.39 3.65 -11.46
N PHE A 47 0.29 4.07 -10.39
CA PHE A 47 1.15 3.18 -9.60
C PHE A 47 0.41 1.92 -9.12
N LEU A 48 -0.80 2.08 -8.57
CA LEU A 48 -1.63 0.96 -8.10
C LEU A 48 -2.10 0.04 -9.24
N LEU A 49 -2.45 0.62 -10.40
CA LEU A 49 -2.84 -0.14 -11.58
C LEU A 49 -1.67 -1.00 -12.09
N PHE A 50 -0.48 -0.42 -12.23
CA PHE A 50 0.71 -1.16 -12.64
C PHE A 50 1.08 -2.25 -11.63
N GLN A 51 0.93 -2.00 -10.32
CA GLN A 51 1.14 -3.04 -9.30
C GLN A 51 0.16 -4.21 -9.46
N THR A 52 -1.11 -3.92 -9.76
CA THR A 52 -2.14 -4.96 -9.96
C THR A 52 -1.83 -5.82 -11.20
N ILE A 53 -1.44 -5.16 -12.29
CA ILE A 53 -1.05 -5.85 -13.53
C ILE A 53 0.21 -6.68 -13.29
N ALA A 54 1.25 -6.09 -12.70
CA ALA A 54 2.50 -6.77 -12.38
C ALA A 54 2.24 -8.00 -11.50
N GLY A 55 1.48 -7.86 -10.41
CA GLY A 55 1.11 -8.99 -9.55
C GLY A 55 0.46 -10.14 -10.32
N THR A 56 -0.48 -9.83 -11.22
CA THR A 56 -1.14 -10.86 -12.05
C THR A 56 -0.15 -11.66 -12.90
N PHE A 57 0.81 -10.98 -13.54
CA PHE A 57 1.86 -11.64 -14.32
C PHE A 57 2.85 -12.42 -13.44
N LEU A 58 3.22 -11.87 -12.28
CA LEU A 58 4.18 -12.49 -11.36
C LEU A 58 3.64 -13.78 -10.75
N PHE A 59 2.34 -13.84 -10.43
CA PHE A 59 1.74 -15.03 -9.86
C PHE A 59 1.62 -16.16 -10.87
N PHE A 60 1.40 -15.83 -12.15
CA PHE A 60 1.31 -16.81 -13.25
C PHE A 60 0.36 -17.99 -12.95
N GLY A 61 -0.71 -17.74 -12.18
CA GLY A 61 -1.67 -18.76 -11.74
C GLY A 61 -1.17 -19.75 -10.68
N ILE A 62 0.05 -19.58 -10.15
CA ILE A 62 0.62 -20.44 -9.10
C ILE A 62 -0.18 -20.33 -7.81
N ASP A 63 -0.76 -19.17 -7.52
CA ASP A 63 -1.65 -19.00 -6.37
C ASP A 63 -2.86 -19.96 -6.47
N GLN A 64 -3.42 -20.15 -7.66
CA GLN A 64 -4.50 -21.12 -7.87
C GLN A 64 -3.99 -22.57 -7.74
N ALA A 65 -2.85 -22.89 -8.35
CA ALA A 65 -2.25 -24.22 -8.26
C ALA A 65 -1.93 -24.60 -6.80
N TYR A 66 -1.39 -23.67 -6.01
CA TYR A 66 -1.09 -23.85 -4.60
C TYR A 66 -2.33 -24.26 -3.80
N THR A 67 -3.47 -23.59 -4.01
CA THR A 67 -4.70 -23.93 -3.27
C THR A 67 -5.23 -25.34 -3.61
N ARG A 68 -5.01 -25.80 -4.84
CA ARG A 68 -5.43 -27.14 -5.29
C ARG A 68 -4.60 -28.23 -4.61
N GLU A 69 -3.28 -28.09 -4.67
CA GLU A 69 -2.33 -29.07 -4.12
C GLU A 69 -2.26 -29.03 -2.59
N TYR A 70 -2.73 -27.94 -1.97
CA TYR A 70 -2.59 -27.73 -0.52
C TYR A 70 -3.17 -28.87 0.30
N HIS A 71 -4.29 -29.48 -0.11
CA HIS A 71 -4.93 -30.55 0.66
C HIS A 71 -4.36 -31.94 0.34
N GLU A 72 -3.64 -32.10 -0.77
CA GLU A 72 -3.15 -33.39 -1.26
C GLU A 72 -1.74 -33.73 -0.73
N VAL A 73 -0.93 -32.72 -0.42
CA VAL A 73 0.49 -32.91 -0.02
C VAL A 73 0.65 -32.87 1.50
N ASP A 74 1.37 -33.81 2.12
CA ASP A 74 1.60 -33.79 3.58
C ASP A 74 2.53 -32.65 4.02
N ASP A 75 3.62 -32.40 3.29
CA ASP A 75 4.56 -31.31 3.59
C ASP A 75 4.09 -29.96 3.01
N LYS A 76 3.33 -29.22 3.84
CA LYS A 76 2.83 -27.89 3.50
C LYS A 76 3.95 -26.83 3.40
N THR A 77 5.08 -27.04 4.08
CA THR A 77 6.19 -26.07 4.11
C THR A 77 6.94 -26.11 2.80
N GLN A 78 7.27 -27.31 2.32
CA GLN A 78 7.91 -27.50 1.03
C GLN A 78 7.02 -27.00 -0.12
N LEU A 79 5.71 -27.29 -0.06
CA LEU A 79 4.75 -26.79 -1.05
C LEU A 79 4.72 -25.25 -1.10
N PHE A 80 4.70 -24.59 0.07
CA PHE A 80 4.71 -23.14 0.16
C PHE A 80 6.00 -22.53 -0.42
N GLN A 81 7.16 -23.09 -0.07
CA GLN A 81 8.45 -22.61 -0.58
C GLN A 81 8.54 -22.75 -2.10
N ASN A 82 8.11 -23.89 -2.65
CA ASN A 82 8.10 -24.13 -4.09
C ASN A 82 7.14 -23.19 -4.83
N ALA A 83 5.94 -22.97 -4.28
CA ALA A 83 4.96 -22.07 -4.87
C ALA A 83 5.40 -20.59 -4.80
N LEU A 84 6.08 -20.19 -3.71
CA LEU A 84 6.58 -18.82 -3.56
C LEU A 84 7.83 -18.56 -4.40
N LEU A 85 8.66 -19.57 -4.67
CA LEU A 85 9.97 -19.41 -5.32
C LEU A 85 9.88 -18.69 -6.66
N LEU A 86 9.00 -19.12 -7.57
CA LEU A 86 8.90 -18.52 -8.90
C LEU A 86 8.38 -17.06 -8.84
N PRO A 87 7.22 -16.77 -8.21
CA PRO A 87 6.74 -15.39 -8.12
C PRO A 87 7.70 -14.46 -7.39
N PHE A 88 8.39 -14.96 -6.36
CA PHE A 88 9.38 -14.19 -5.61
C PHE A 88 10.62 -13.90 -6.46
N ALA A 89 11.14 -14.89 -7.20
CA ALA A 89 12.26 -14.70 -8.12
C ALA A 89 11.93 -13.67 -9.21
N LEU A 90 10.74 -13.74 -9.80
CA LEU A 90 10.27 -12.76 -10.78
C LEU A 90 10.14 -11.35 -10.17
N ALA A 91 9.62 -11.22 -8.94
CA ALA A 91 9.52 -9.94 -8.25
C ALA A 91 10.91 -9.35 -7.94
N MET A 92 11.87 -10.20 -7.56
CA MET A 92 13.26 -9.78 -7.36
C MET A 92 13.90 -9.30 -8.66
N ILE A 93 13.59 -9.92 -9.81
CA ILE A 93 14.04 -9.43 -11.12
C ILE A 93 13.47 -8.02 -11.38
N VAL A 94 12.18 -7.80 -11.14
CA VAL A 94 11.56 -6.46 -11.29
C VAL A 94 12.23 -5.44 -10.38
N PHE A 95 12.52 -5.81 -9.13
CA PHE A 95 13.22 -4.93 -8.19
C PHE A 95 14.66 -4.62 -8.63
N LEU A 96 15.40 -5.61 -9.13
CA LEU A 96 16.75 -5.41 -9.67
C LEU A 96 16.72 -4.53 -10.92
N CYS A 97 15.74 -4.70 -11.82
CA CYS A 97 15.54 -3.81 -12.96
C CYS A 97 15.29 -2.36 -12.51
N ALA A 98 14.47 -2.16 -11.47
CA ALA A 98 14.24 -0.84 -10.89
C ALA A 98 15.51 -0.20 -10.29
N LEU A 99 16.41 -1.01 -9.74
CA LEU A 99 17.69 -0.55 -9.19
C LEU A 99 18.71 -0.19 -10.28
N LEU A 100 18.86 -1.04 -11.29
CA LEU A 100 19.91 -0.93 -12.30
C LEU A 100 19.55 0.04 -13.43
N VAL A 101 18.27 0.08 -13.82
CA VAL A 101 17.82 0.86 -14.99
C VAL A 101 16.50 1.59 -14.67
N PRO A 102 16.52 2.58 -13.76
CA PRO A 102 15.31 3.25 -13.30
C PRO A 102 14.64 4.10 -14.39
N GLU A 103 15.39 4.71 -15.30
CA GLU A 103 14.86 5.64 -16.33
C GLU A 103 13.81 5.02 -17.27
N PRO A 104 14.05 3.89 -17.96
CA PRO A 104 13.06 3.28 -18.84
C PRO A 104 11.85 2.76 -18.06
N LEU A 105 12.05 2.26 -16.84
CA LEU A 105 10.97 1.81 -15.99
C LEU A 105 10.11 2.99 -15.50
N SER A 106 10.75 4.10 -15.13
CA SER A 106 10.12 5.37 -14.77
C SER A 106 9.29 5.93 -15.92
N LEU A 107 9.84 5.91 -17.13
CA LEU A 107 9.14 6.37 -18.33
C LEU A 107 7.92 5.48 -18.65
N LEU A 108 8.06 4.16 -18.48
CA LEU A 108 6.95 3.21 -18.68
C LEU A 108 5.84 3.40 -17.64
N LEU A 109 6.20 3.57 -16.36
CA LEU A 109 5.26 3.63 -15.23
C LEU A 109 4.60 4.99 -15.06
N PHE A 110 5.33 6.10 -15.30
CA PHE A 110 4.87 7.45 -14.99
C PHE A 110 4.91 8.42 -16.18
N GLY A 111 5.45 8.00 -17.33
CA GLY A 111 5.63 8.89 -18.49
C GLY A 111 6.67 10.01 -18.28
N GLN A 112 7.44 9.94 -17.18
CA GLN A 112 8.45 10.94 -16.81
C GLN A 112 9.76 10.23 -16.46
N ALA A 113 10.90 10.74 -16.92
CA ALA A 113 12.20 10.11 -16.71
C ALA A 113 12.80 10.37 -15.31
N ASP A 114 12.36 11.43 -14.61
CA ASP A 114 12.94 11.88 -13.33
C ASP A 114 12.32 11.22 -12.07
N ALA A 115 11.46 10.21 -12.24
CA ALA A 115 10.77 9.55 -11.13
C ALA A 115 11.55 8.34 -10.59
N ARG A 116 12.83 8.54 -10.25
CA ARG A 116 13.70 7.47 -9.71
C ARG A 116 13.18 6.91 -8.39
N TRP A 117 12.78 7.77 -7.45
CA TRP A 117 12.29 7.35 -6.13
C TRP A 117 10.98 6.54 -6.21
N PRO A 118 9.93 7.01 -6.93
CA PRO A 118 8.72 6.20 -7.17
C PRO A 118 9.00 4.86 -7.85
N THR A 119 9.97 4.81 -8.77
CA THR A 119 10.34 3.58 -9.48
C THR A 119 11.00 2.55 -8.55
N LEU A 120 11.90 2.98 -7.68
CA LEU A 120 12.50 2.11 -6.65
C LEU A 120 11.44 1.61 -5.66
N LEU A 121 10.54 2.50 -5.23
CA LEU A 121 9.40 2.14 -4.38
C LEU A 121 8.50 1.12 -5.07
N PHE A 122 8.26 1.25 -6.37
CA PHE A 122 7.51 0.28 -7.15
C PHE A 122 8.14 -1.11 -7.06
N GLY A 123 9.43 -1.23 -7.43
CA GLY A 123 10.12 -2.52 -7.38
C GLY A 123 10.12 -3.15 -5.99
N LEU A 124 10.33 -2.35 -4.94
CA LEU A 124 10.32 -2.84 -3.57
C LEU A 124 8.92 -3.32 -3.15
N MET A 125 7.87 -2.54 -3.45
CA MET A 125 6.48 -2.90 -3.16
C MET A 125 6.05 -4.17 -3.91
N THR A 126 6.57 -4.40 -5.11
CA THR A 126 6.32 -5.61 -5.89
C THR A 126 6.86 -6.87 -5.19
N VAL A 127 7.94 -6.78 -4.42
CA VAL A 127 8.43 -7.91 -3.62
C VAL A 127 7.49 -8.17 -2.44
N PHE A 128 7.09 -7.10 -1.75
CA PHE A 128 6.19 -7.22 -0.60
C PHE A 128 4.80 -7.72 -0.96
N ILE A 129 4.22 -7.31 -2.10
CA ILE A 129 2.89 -7.76 -2.52
C ILE A 129 2.87 -9.27 -2.80
N VAL A 130 3.96 -9.83 -3.32
CA VAL A 130 4.09 -11.28 -3.52
C VAL A 130 4.14 -12.01 -2.18
N LEU A 131 4.97 -11.53 -1.25
CA LEU A 131 5.05 -12.11 0.09
C LEU A 131 3.70 -12.04 0.83
N GLU A 132 3.05 -10.88 0.82
CA GLU A 132 1.74 -10.66 1.43
C GLU A 132 0.69 -11.61 0.85
N ARG A 133 0.65 -11.74 -0.49
CA ARG A 133 -0.29 -12.63 -1.19
C ARG A 133 -0.16 -14.08 -0.71
N PHE A 134 1.06 -14.61 -0.70
CA PHE A 134 1.29 -16.01 -0.31
C PHE A 134 1.08 -16.23 1.19
N MET A 135 1.47 -15.29 2.05
CA MET A 135 1.18 -15.38 3.49
C MET A 135 -0.33 -15.42 3.76
N MET A 136 -1.10 -14.50 3.17
CA MET A 136 -2.55 -14.50 3.30
C MET A 136 -3.19 -15.77 2.75
N LEU A 137 -2.68 -16.29 1.63
CA LEU A 137 -3.15 -17.54 1.03
C LEU A 137 -2.89 -18.74 1.94
N SER A 138 -1.69 -18.85 2.51
CA SER A 138 -1.33 -19.94 3.43
C SER A 138 -2.23 -19.97 4.67
N ILE A 139 -2.49 -18.82 5.29
CA ILE A 139 -3.37 -18.73 6.49
C ILE A 139 -4.81 -19.08 6.14
N ARG A 140 -5.28 -18.67 4.95
CA ARG A 140 -6.60 -19.05 4.44
C ARG A 140 -6.72 -20.56 4.25
N MET A 141 -5.70 -21.20 3.69
CA MET A 141 -5.69 -22.66 3.46
C MET A 141 -5.54 -23.47 4.76
N GLN A 142 -4.96 -22.89 5.82
CA GLN A 142 -4.96 -23.47 7.17
C GLN A 142 -6.33 -23.38 7.89
N GLU A 143 -7.37 -22.88 7.21
CA GLU A 143 -8.71 -22.62 7.76
C GLU A 143 -8.76 -21.64 8.96
N LYS A 144 -7.70 -20.83 9.16
CA LYS A 144 -7.61 -19.90 10.28
C LYS A 144 -8.31 -18.57 9.98
N ALA A 145 -9.63 -18.61 9.92
CA ALA A 145 -10.48 -17.47 9.54
C ALA A 145 -10.23 -16.20 10.36
N PHE A 146 -10.00 -16.34 11.67
CA PHE A 146 -9.74 -15.20 12.56
C PHE A 146 -8.39 -14.54 12.26
N GLU A 147 -7.31 -15.32 12.12
CA GLU A 147 -5.97 -14.81 11.81
C GLU A 147 -5.94 -14.13 10.43
N TYR A 148 -6.58 -14.75 9.43
CA TYR A 148 -6.74 -14.17 8.10
C TYR A 148 -7.44 -12.81 8.15
N SER A 149 -8.59 -12.75 8.83
CA SER A 149 -9.37 -11.51 8.93
C SER A 149 -8.65 -10.43 9.72
N LEU A 150 -7.97 -10.78 10.81
CA LEU A 150 -7.18 -9.83 11.58
C LEU A 150 -6.04 -9.23 10.73
N LEU A 151 -5.32 -10.05 9.97
CA LEU A 151 -4.25 -9.57 9.09
C LEU A 151 -4.80 -8.69 7.96
N ALA A 152 -5.88 -9.12 7.30
CA ALA A 152 -6.51 -8.33 6.24
C ALA A 152 -6.99 -6.96 6.74
N ILE A 153 -7.59 -6.91 7.92
CA ILE A 153 -8.01 -5.66 8.57
C ILE A 153 -6.80 -4.82 8.96
N ASN A 154 -5.77 -5.41 9.56
CA ASN A 154 -4.57 -4.71 9.99
C ASN A 154 -3.85 -4.03 8.82
N VAL A 155 -3.72 -4.70 7.67
CA VAL A 155 -3.11 -4.09 6.47
C VAL A 155 -3.90 -2.85 6.03
N LYS A 156 -5.22 -2.95 5.92
CA LYS A 156 -6.06 -1.81 5.48
C LYS A 156 -6.15 -0.70 6.52
N ALA A 157 -6.18 -1.07 7.81
CA ALA A 157 -6.17 -0.13 8.92
C ALA A 157 -4.84 0.62 8.99
N ALA A 158 -3.70 -0.06 8.81
CA ALA A 158 -2.38 0.56 8.78
C ALA A 158 -2.28 1.60 7.66
N VAL A 159 -2.78 1.29 6.47
CA VAL A 159 -2.85 2.25 5.35
C VAL A 159 -3.67 3.48 5.75
N LEU A 160 -4.89 3.30 6.26
CA LEU A 160 -5.75 4.42 6.66
C LEU A 160 -5.11 5.26 7.78
N LEU A 161 -4.58 4.63 8.82
CA LEU A 161 -3.95 5.31 9.95
C LEU A 161 -2.71 6.10 9.51
N LEU A 162 -1.87 5.52 8.64
CA LEU A 162 -0.72 6.23 8.07
C LEU A 162 -1.17 7.42 7.22
N THR A 163 -2.19 7.25 6.36
CA THR A 163 -2.75 8.35 5.57
C THR A 163 -3.24 9.49 6.47
N LEU A 164 -4.01 9.18 7.51
CA LEU A 164 -4.49 10.18 8.46
C LEU A 164 -3.35 10.85 9.24
N PHE A 165 -2.33 10.08 9.64
CA PHE A 165 -1.16 10.61 10.33
C PHE A 165 -0.38 11.60 9.45
N PHE A 166 -0.16 11.28 8.17
CA PHE A 166 0.51 12.18 7.23
C PHE A 166 -0.30 13.47 6.99
N ILE A 167 -1.63 13.35 6.82
CA ILE A 167 -2.51 14.52 6.65
C ILE A 167 -2.50 15.39 7.90
N ALA A 168 -2.63 14.81 9.09
CA ALA A 168 -2.61 15.54 10.36
C ALA A 168 -1.27 16.25 10.59
N SER A 169 -0.16 15.56 10.29
CA SER A 169 1.18 16.14 10.39
C SER A 169 1.37 17.31 9.42
N PHE A 170 0.91 17.18 8.18
CA PHE A 170 0.94 18.26 7.19
C PHE A 170 0.10 19.47 7.63
N ALA A 171 -1.12 19.25 8.12
CA ALA A 171 -1.97 20.30 8.63
C ALA A 171 -1.36 21.02 9.85
N ALA A 172 -0.71 20.29 10.75
CA ALA A 172 -0.01 20.87 11.90
C ALA A 172 1.17 21.75 11.48
N ILE A 173 2.00 21.27 10.53
CA ILE A 173 3.13 22.04 9.96
C ILE A 173 2.61 23.31 9.28
N PHE A 174 1.58 23.20 8.45
CA PHE A 174 1.00 24.34 7.75
C PHE A 174 0.46 25.40 8.72
N ASN A 175 -0.29 25.01 9.74
CA ASN A 175 -0.80 25.91 10.78
C ASN A 175 0.34 26.56 11.59
N GLY A 176 1.43 25.83 11.85
CA GLY A 176 2.64 26.36 12.47
C GLY A 176 3.30 27.45 11.63
N CYS A 177 3.55 27.16 10.35
CA CYS A 177 4.12 28.12 9.41
C CYS A 177 3.24 29.37 9.24
N LEU A 178 1.92 29.21 9.13
CA LEU A 178 0.98 30.33 9.00
C LEU A 178 1.02 31.23 10.23
N ARG A 179 1.05 30.66 11.45
CA ARG A 179 1.21 31.44 12.69
C ARG A 179 2.53 32.20 12.73
N CYS A 180 3.63 31.60 12.29
CA CYS A 180 4.92 32.29 12.18
C CYS A 180 4.86 33.46 11.18
N LEU A 181 4.22 33.26 10.03
CA LEU A 181 4.13 34.27 8.98
C LEU A 181 3.21 35.43 9.37
N ILE A 182 2.08 35.17 10.04
CA ILE A 182 1.20 36.22 10.60
C ILE A 182 1.95 37.03 11.67
N ARG A 183 2.68 36.36 12.57
CA ARG A 183 3.44 37.03 13.64
C ARG A 183 4.62 37.84 13.08
N ALA A 184 5.30 37.34 12.05
CA ALA A 184 6.32 38.07 11.33
C ALA A 184 5.73 39.30 10.61
N ASN A 185 4.56 39.15 9.96
CA ASN A 185 3.91 40.25 9.25
C ASN A 185 3.39 41.35 10.19
N HIS A 186 2.93 40.98 11.39
CA HIS A 186 2.51 41.94 12.41
C HIS A 186 3.69 42.75 12.99
N TRP A 187 4.91 42.22 12.98
CA TRP A 187 6.12 42.92 13.45
C TRP A 187 6.82 43.76 12.36
N ARG A 188 6.49 43.56 11.08
CA ARG A 188 7.03 44.37 9.96
C ARG A 188 6.85 45.88 10.13
N PRO A 189 5.70 46.45 10.54
CA PRO A 189 5.56 47.90 10.69
C PRO A 189 6.46 48.50 11.78
N LEU A 190 6.77 47.74 12.85
CA LEU A 190 7.68 48.20 13.91
C LEU A 190 9.14 48.22 13.47
N ALA A 191 9.55 47.24 12.64
CA ALA A 191 10.90 47.19 12.09
C ALA A 191 11.17 48.32 11.07
N VAL A 192 10.16 48.73 10.29
CA VAL A 192 10.27 49.86 9.35
C VAL A 192 10.41 51.21 10.08
N LEU A 193 9.80 51.35 11.26
CA LEU A 193 9.92 52.53 12.12
C LEU A 193 11.30 52.66 12.81
N ALA A 194 12.03 51.54 12.94
CA ALA A 194 13.35 51.49 13.57
C ALA A 194 14.52 51.68 12.58
N LEU A 195 14.26 51.77 11.28
CA LEU A 195 15.30 52.07 10.30
C LEU A 195 15.72 53.55 10.42
N PRO A 196 17.02 53.85 10.56
CA PRO A 196 17.49 55.23 10.52
C PRO A 196 17.08 55.82 9.18
N ARG A 197 16.33 56.92 9.19
CA ARG A 197 16.04 57.70 7.99
C ARG A 197 17.38 58.17 7.43
N ALA A 198 17.88 57.48 6.40
CA ALA A 198 19.03 57.95 5.65
C ALA A 198 18.65 59.30 5.03
N ALA A 199 19.30 60.35 5.51
CA ALA A 199 19.32 61.69 4.93
C ALA A 199 20.33 61.72 3.77
#